data_AF-A0A510HIX1-F1
#
_entry.id   AF-A0A510HIX1-F1
#
_cell.length_a   1.000
_cell.length_b   1.000
_cell.length_c   1.000
_cell.angle_alpha   90.00
_cell.angle_beta   90.00
_cell.angle_gamma   90.00
#
_symmetry.space_group_name_H-M   'P 1'
#
loop_
_entity.id
_entity.type
_entity.pdbx_description
1 polymer ?
#
loop_
_entity_poly.entity_id
_entity_poly.type
_entity_poly.pdbx_seq_one_letter_code
_entity_poly.pdbx_strand_id
1 'polypeptide(L)'
;MTEPRSYSIDDVIRVPVRLRDEDGIAQVRAVFKRLRYSGGLGPRGLDPDHLLELRGNGRGEREATVEVSVKVSEEHAPGDYLCVAIQVYDSQGNAVTIENPAPSKIVRIVDEGKRDEKKTEFLGWGD
;
A
#
# COMPACT_ATOMS: atom_id res chain seq x y z
N MET A 1 3.56 -20.63 1.27
CA MET A 1 3.33 -19.18 1.17
C MET A 1 2.35 -18.81 2.27
N THR A 2 2.67 -17.85 3.13
CA THR A 2 1.71 -17.33 4.12
C THR A 2 0.62 -16.57 3.36
N GLU A 3 -0.65 -16.80 3.71
CA GLU A 3 -1.76 -16.06 3.11
C GLU A 3 -1.59 -14.55 3.33
N PRO A 4 -1.92 -13.71 2.33
CA PRO A 4 -1.81 -12.26 2.48
C PRO A 4 -2.81 -11.78 3.55
N ARG A 5 -2.33 -10.87 4.41
CA ARG A 5 -3.21 -10.21 5.39
C ARG A 5 -4.25 -9.38 4.64
N SER A 6 -5.51 -9.52 5.05
CA SER A 6 -6.65 -8.79 4.50
C SER A 6 -6.91 -7.51 5.28
N TYR A 7 -7.35 -6.48 4.57
CA TYR A 7 -7.66 -5.14 5.07
C TYR A 7 -8.96 -4.64 4.44
N SER A 8 -9.77 -3.96 5.21
CA SER A 8 -11.04 -3.34 4.83
C SER A 8 -10.93 -1.81 4.86
N ILE A 9 -11.97 -1.09 4.43
CA ILE A 9 -12.02 0.37 4.56
C ILE A 9 -11.78 0.77 6.03
N ASP A 10 -11.07 1.89 6.22
CA ASP A 10 -10.60 2.42 7.49
C ASP A 10 -9.45 1.66 8.18
N ASP A 11 -9.11 0.45 7.73
CA ASP A 11 -7.91 -0.22 8.22
C ASP A 11 -6.64 0.53 7.80
N VAL A 12 -5.58 0.36 8.60
CA VAL A 12 -4.24 0.88 8.28
C VAL A 12 -3.33 -0.28 7.91
N ILE A 13 -2.88 -0.29 6.66
CA ILE A 13 -1.86 -1.24 6.19
C ILE A 13 -0.51 -0.74 6.69
N ARG A 14 0.26 -1.62 7.34
CA ARG A 14 1.62 -1.33 7.84
C ARG A 14 2.58 -2.40 7.35
N VAL A 15 3.67 -1.98 6.72
CA VAL A 15 4.71 -2.89 6.22
C VAL A 15 6.07 -2.39 6.71
N PRO A 16 6.81 -3.18 7.51
CA PRO A 16 8.18 -2.84 7.88
C PRO A 16 9.13 -3.10 6.69
N VAL A 17 10.00 -2.13 6.40
CA VAL A 17 11.04 -2.23 5.37
C VAL A 17 12.38 -1.93 6.02
N ARG A 18 13.27 -2.92 6.07
CA ARG A 18 14.64 -2.74 6.57
C ARG A 18 15.53 -2.24 5.45
N LEU A 19 16.20 -1.12 5.67
CA LEU A 19 17.01 -0.42 4.68
C LEU A 19 18.33 0.03 5.29
N ARG A 20 19.32 0.22 4.42
CA ARG A 20 20.58 0.89 4.73
C ARG A 20 20.92 1.84 3.58
N ASP A 21 21.30 3.06 3.93
CA ASP A 21 21.71 4.12 3.01
C ASP A 21 22.87 4.91 3.65
N GLU A 22 23.91 5.23 2.89
CA GLU A 22 25.11 5.88 3.43
C GLU A 22 24.87 7.36 3.79
N ASP A 23 23.99 8.02 3.04
CA ASP A 23 23.59 9.42 3.20
C ASP A 23 22.37 9.57 4.13
N GLY A 24 21.77 8.46 4.54
CA GLY A 24 20.71 8.39 5.54
C GLY A 24 19.32 8.47 4.92
N ILE A 25 18.40 7.66 5.44
CA ILE A 25 17.08 7.42 4.87
C ILE A 25 16.11 8.52 5.31
N ALA A 26 15.64 9.37 4.41
CA ALA A 26 14.68 10.43 4.74
C ALA A 26 13.24 9.95 4.57
N GLN A 27 12.86 9.58 3.35
CA GLN A 27 11.51 9.15 3.00
C GLN A 27 11.54 7.82 2.27
N VAL A 28 10.57 6.95 2.56
CA VAL A 28 10.38 5.68 1.86
C VAL A 28 8.97 5.64 1.27
N ARG A 29 8.86 5.23 0.01
CA ARG A 29 7.59 4.90 -0.65
C ARG A 29 7.63 3.46 -1.13
N ALA A 30 6.69 2.64 -0.70
CA ALA A 30 6.50 1.31 -1.26
C ALA A 30 5.30 1.33 -2.20
N VAL A 31 5.54 0.96 -3.45
CA VAL A 31 4.55 0.98 -4.53
C VAL A 31 4.04 -0.43 -4.72
N PHE A 32 2.72 -0.58 -4.57
CA PHE A 32 2.03 -1.81 -4.81
C PHE A 32 1.08 -1.66 -5.99
N LYS A 33 1.04 -2.68 -6.86
CA LYS A 33 0.10 -2.75 -7.99
C LYS A 33 -0.84 -3.92 -7.79
N ARG A 34 -2.11 -3.70 -8.11
CA ARG A 34 -3.14 -4.74 -8.03
C ARG A 34 -2.82 -5.87 -9.01
N LEU A 35 -2.98 -7.11 -8.58
CA LEU A 35 -2.90 -8.29 -9.43
C LEU A 35 -4.19 -8.41 -10.24
N ARG A 36 -4.04 -8.61 -11.54
CA ARG A 36 -5.16 -8.92 -12.43
C ARG A 36 -5.39 -10.42 -12.44
N TYR A 37 -6.57 -10.85 -12.03
CA TYR A 37 -6.98 -12.26 -12.11
C TYR A 37 -7.91 -12.45 -13.32
N SER A 38 -7.64 -13.45 -14.17
CA SER A 38 -8.55 -13.84 -15.25
C SER A 38 -9.20 -15.19 -14.90
N GLY A 39 -10.37 -15.14 -14.25
CA GLY A 39 -11.07 -16.34 -13.81
C GLY A 39 -10.26 -17.20 -12.83
N GLY A 40 -10.48 -18.52 -12.83
CA GLY A 40 -9.86 -19.47 -11.89
C GLY A 40 -8.39 -19.84 -12.17
N LEU A 41 -7.70 -19.13 -13.07
CA LEU A 41 -6.35 -19.51 -13.56
C LEU A 41 -5.20 -18.74 -12.88
N GLY A 42 -5.44 -18.08 -11.76
CA GLY A 42 -4.42 -17.28 -11.05
C GLY A 42 -4.14 -15.91 -11.68
N PRO A 43 -3.15 -15.16 -11.17
CA PRO A 43 -2.87 -13.80 -11.63
C PRO A 43 -2.22 -13.80 -13.02
N ARG A 44 -2.72 -12.97 -13.93
CA ARG A 44 -2.22 -12.78 -15.31
C ARG A 44 -1.58 -11.41 -15.54
N GLY A 45 -0.90 -10.89 -14.51
CA GLY A 45 -0.15 -9.64 -14.56
C GLY A 45 -0.65 -8.61 -13.57
N LEU A 46 -0.23 -7.37 -13.81
CA LEU A 46 -0.53 -6.21 -12.97
C LEU A 46 -1.63 -5.37 -13.61
N ASP A 47 -2.53 -4.85 -12.78
CA ASP A 47 -3.52 -3.88 -13.20
C ASP A 47 -2.88 -2.49 -13.20
N PRO A 48 -2.81 -1.79 -14.34
CA PRO A 48 -2.13 -0.49 -14.42
C PRO A 48 -2.88 0.63 -13.71
N ASP A 49 -4.20 0.52 -13.56
CA ASP A 49 -5.06 1.59 -13.07
C ASP A 49 -5.22 1.61 -11.53
N HIS A 50 -4.74 0.56 -10.85
CA HIS A 50 -4.91 0.39 -9.41
C HIS A 50 -3.57 0.30 -8.70
N LEU A 51 -3.18 1.44 -8.14
CA LEU A 51 -1.96 1.64 -7.37
C LEU A 51 -2.30 1.79 -5.89
N LEU A 52 -1.44 1.27 -5.03
CA LEU A 52 -1.46 1.50 -3.60
C LEU A 52 -0.07 1.95 -3.16
N GLU A 53 0.04 3.20 -2.70
CA GLU A 53 1.30 3.78 -2.22
C GLU A 53 1.35 3.82 -0.69
N LEU A 54 2.30 3.10 -0.10
CA LEU A 54 2.58 3.18 1.33
C LEU A 54 3.75 4.14 1.55
N ARG A 55 3.67 4.98 2.59
CA ARG A 55 4.69 5.99 2.89
C ARG A 55 5.23 5.83 4.30
N GLY A 56 6.53 6.06 4.47
CA GLY A 56 7.22 6.02 5.76
C GLY A 56 8.37 7.03 5.81
N ASN A 57 8.85 7.30 7.03
CA ASN A 57 9.93 8.24 7.31
C ASN A 57 11.09 7.48 7.98
N GLY A 58 12.28 7.55 7.40
CA GLY A 58 13.49 6.89 7.91
C GLY A 58 14.31 7.73 8.89
N ARG A 59 13.87 8.95 9.19
CA ARG A 59 14.42 9.87 10.19
C ARG A 59 15.88 10.29 9.95
N GLY A 60 16.38 10.14 8.72
CA GLY A 60 17.77 10.39 8.36
C GLY A 60 18.73 9.32 8.89
N GLU A 61 18.22 8.20 9.39
CA GLU A 61 19.07 7.12 9.91
C GLU A 61 19.74 6.36 8.76
N ARG A 62 21.01 5.98 8.95
CA ARG A 62 21.77 5.22 7.94
C ARG A 62 21.35 3.76 7.83
N GLU A 63 20.83 3.17 8.91
CA GLU A 63 20.25 1.83 8.90
C GLU A 63 19.00 1.87 9.78
N ALA A 64 17.84 1.53 9.21
CA ALA A 64 16.56 1.61 9.92
C ALA A 64 15.57 0.55 9.42
N THR A 65 14.62 0.19 10.30
CA THR A 65 13.38 -0.46 9.88
C THR A 65 12.30 0.62 9.78
N VAL A 66 11.96 1.00 8.55
CA VAL A 66 10.96 2.02 8.27
C VAL A 66 9.60 1.35 8.12
N GLU A 67 8.64 1.72 8.97
CA GLU A 67 7.24 1.32 8.78
C GLU A 67 6.60 2.21 7.72
N VAL A 68 6.35 1.65 6.53
CA VAL A 68 5.55 2.31 5.50
C VAL A 68 4.08 1.96 5.72
N SER A 69 3.20 2.94 5.57
CA SER A 69 1.78 2.74 5.84
C SER A 69 0.87 3.55 4.92
N VAL A 70 -0.39 3.11 4.83
CA VAL A 70 -1.50 3.81 4.17
C VAL A 70 -2.81 3.44 4.87
N LYS A 71 -3.72 4.39 5.01
CA LYS A 71 -5.10 4.13 5.45
C LYS A 71 -5.93 3.73 4.24
N VAL A 72 -6.65 2.62 4.31
CA VAL A 72 -7.52 2.15 3.23
C VAL A 72 -8.73 3.07 3.14
N SER A 73 -8.80 3.86 2.08
CA SER A 73 -9.96 4.64 1.64
C SER A 73 -10.77 3.95 0.54
N GLU A 74 -11.92 4.53 0.21
CA GLU A 74 -12.82 4.09 -0.87
C GLU A 74 -12.19 4.11 -2.28
N GLU A 75 -11.12 4.88 -2.48
CA GLU A 75 -10.40 4.95 -3.75
C GLU A 75 -9.59 3.67 -4.03
N HIS A 76 -9.32 2.87 -2.99
CA HIS A 76 -8.58 1.62 -3.15
C HIS A 76 -9.52 0.47 -3.50
N ALA A 77 -9.46 0.04 -4.76
CA ALA A 77 -10.26 -1.08 -5.23
C ALA A 77 -9.91 -2.39 -4.49
N PRO A 78 -10.88 -3.27 -4.19
CA PRO A 78 -10.61 -4.59 -3.62
C PRO A 78 -9.74 -5.46 -4.54
N GLY A 79 -8.84 -6.24 -3.94
CA GLY A 79 -7.95 -7.15 -4.66
C GLY A 79 -6.63 -7.43 -3.93
N ASP A 80 -5.80 -8.27 -4.54
CA ASP A 80 -4.43 -8.51 -4.10
C ASP A 80 -3.49 -7.48 -4.72
N TYR A 81 -2.62 -6.89 -3.92
CA TYR A 81 -1.66 -5.87 -4.33
C TYR A 81 -0.25 -6.39 -4.07
N LEU A 82 0.55 -6.51 -5.13
CA LEU A 82 1.95 -6.94 -5.07
C LEU A 82 2.87 -5.72 -4.99
N CYS A 83 3.84 -5.73 -4.08
CA CYS A 83 4.90 -4.74 -4.04
C CYS A 83 5.80 -4.89 -5.26
N VAL A 84 5.85 -3.85 -6.09
CA VAL A 84 6.63 -3.86 -7.34
C VAL A 84 7.84 -2.93 -7.28
N ALA A 85 7.83 -1.94 -6.38
CA ALA A 85 8.97 -1.05 -6.21
C ALA A 85 9.03 -0.47 -4.79
N ILE A 86 10.24 -0.17 -4.32
CA ILE A 86 10.49 0.66 -3.14
C ILE A 86 11.35 1.84 -3.59
N GLN A 87 10.83 3.05 -3.45
CA GLN A 87 11.57 4.29 -3.66
C GLN A 87 12.10 4.79 -2.31
N VAL A 88 13.40 5.03 -2.24
CA VAL A 88 14.09 5.53 -1.04
C VAL A 88 14.68 6.88 -1.39
N TYR A 89 14.29 7.91 -0.65
CA TYR A 89 14.86 9.24 -0.73
C TYR A 89 15.85 9.42 0.42
N ASP A 90 17.06 9.84 0.10
CA ASP A 90 18.08 10.15 1.10
C ASP A 90 17.90 11.57 1.68
N SER A 91 18.74 11.92 2.66
CA SER A 91 18.70 13.23 3.32
C SER A 91 19.22 14.38 2.45
N GLN A 92 19.84 14.08 1.30
CA GLN A 92 20.34 15.04 0.33
C GLN A 92 19.34 15.30 -0.81
N GLY A 93 18.26 14.51 -0.88
CA GLY A 93 17.22 14.60 -1.90
C GLY A 93 17.44 13.69 -3.11
N ASN A 94 18.44 12.80 -3.09
CA ASN A 94 18.59 11.77 -4.12
C ASN A 94 17.56 10.66 -3.89
N ALA A 95 17.19 9.97 -4.97
CA ALA A 95 16.24 8.88 -4.93
C ALA A 95 16.79 7.63 -5.62
N VAL A 96 16.68 6.49 -4.94
CA VAL A 96 16.94 5.16 -5.51
C VAL A 96 15.63 4.38 -5.58
N THR A 97 15.43 3.66 -6.68
CA THR A 97 14.30 2.74 -6.83
C THR A 97 14.79 1.30 -6.82
N ILE A 98 14.26 0.50 -5.89
CA ILE A 98 14.45 -0.95 -5.81
C ILE A 98 13.26 -1.60 -6.51
N GLU A 99 13.49 -2.08 -7.73
CA GLU A 99 12.48 -2.79 -8.53
C GLU A 99 12.30 -4.24 -8.07
N ASN A 100 11.06 -4.72 -8.04
CA ASN A 100 10.67 -6.09 -7.68
C ASN A 100 11.36 -6.63 -6.42
N PRO A 101 11.18 -5.97 -5.25
CA PRO A 101 11.89 -6.31 -4.03
C PRO A 101 11.63 -7.75 -3.58
N ALA A 102 12.68 -8.42 -3.10
CA ALA A 102 12.64 -9.80 -2.63
C ALA A 102 12.98 -9.88 -1.11
N PRO A 103 12.28 -10.73 -0.34
CA PRO A 103 11.13 -11.55 -0.74
C PRO A 103 9.90 -10.69 -1.07
N SER A 104 9.10 -11.13 -2.04
CA SER A 104 7.92 -10.39 -2.49
C SER A 104 6.88 -10.20 -1.37
N LYS A 105 6.19 -9.06 -1.38
CA LYS A 105 5.14 -8.72 -0.41
C LYS A 105 3.80 -8.52 -1.10
N ILE A 106 2.76 -9.19 -0.61
CA ILE A 106 1.38 -9.02 -1.07
C ILE A 106 0.51 -8.54 0.11
N VAL A 107 -0.40 -7.61 -0.16
CA VAL A 107 -1.48 -7.20 0.75
C VAL A 107 -2.82 -7.39 0.05
N ARG A 108 -3.87 -7.75 0.79
CA ARG A 108 -5.21 -7.94 0.22
C ARG A 108 -6.17 -6.87 0.75
N ILE A 109 -6.86 -6.18 -0.14
CA ILE A 109 -7.98 -5.30 0.21
C ILE A 109 -9.29 -6.04 -0.09
N VAL A 110 -10.20 -6.08 0.86
CA VAL A 110 -11.52 -6.73 0.74
C VAL A 110 -12.63 -5.69 0.90
N ASP A 111 -13.71 -5.86 0.15
CA ASP A 111 -14.97 -5.16 0.42
C ASP A 111 -15.81 -6.01 1.37
N GLU A 112 -15.90 -5.59 2.63
CA GLU A 112 -16.72 -6.28 3.63
C GLU A 112 -18.20 -5.84 3.59
N GLY A 113 -18.59 -4.96 2.66
CA GLY A 113 -19.96 -4.45 2.60
C GLY A 113 -20.38 -3.68 3.87
N LYS A 114 -19.41 -3.24 4.70
CA LYS A 114 -19.60 -2.40 5.90
C LYS A 114 -20.08 -0.97 5.58
N ARG A 115 -20.73 -0.80 4.43
CA ARG A 115 -21.40 0.44 4.08
C ARG A 115 -22.67 0.51 4.90
N ASP A 116 -22.64 1.27 5.98
CA ASP A 116 -23.86 1.67 6.66
C ASP A 116 -24.50 2.85 5.91
N GLU A 117 -24.84 2.61 4.63
CA GLU A 117 -25.57 3.56 3.75
C GLU A 117 -26.94 3.96 4.34
N LYS A 118 -27.41 3.23 5.37
CA LYS A 118 -28.71 3.43 6.03
C LYS A 118 -28.67 4.40 7.21
N LYS A 119 -27.53 5.00 7.58
CA LYS A 119 -27.49 5.97 8.71
C LYS A 119 -28.05 7.34 8.39
N THR A 120 -28.10 7.71 7.11
CA THR A 120 -28.42 9.08 6.71
C THR A 120 -29.72 9.09 5.94
N GLU A 121 -30.76 9.64 6.56
CA GLU A 121 -32.05 9.92 5.92
C GLU A 121 -32.12 11.41 5.55
N PHE A 122 -32.49 11.71 4.31
CA PHE A 122 -32.80 13.08 3.91
C PHE A 122 -34.19 13.46 4.42
N LEU A 123 -34.24 14.34 5.44
CA LEU A 123 -35.49 14.76 6.08
C LEU A 123 -36.12 16.03 5.45
N GLY A 124 -35.47 16.61 4.42
CA GLY A 124 -35.87 17.86 3.78
C GLY A 124 -34.84 18.96 3.90
N TRP A 125 -35.06 20.06 3.17
CA TRP A 125 -34.31 21.31 3.33
C TRP A 125 -34.94 22.08 4.50
N GLY A 126 -34.12 22.63 5.41
CA GLY A 126 -34.65 23.44 6.51
C GLY A 126 -35.09 24.81 6.02
N ASP A 127 -36.40 25.07 6.04
CA ASP A 127 -36.99 26.42 5.92
C ASP A 127 -36.89 27.19 7.24
#